data_AF-A0A9Q9I9G3-F1
#
_entry.id   AF-A0A9Q9I9G3-F1
#
_cell.length_a   1.000
_cell.length_b   1.000
_cell.length_c   1.000
_cell.angle_alpha   90.00
_cell.angle_beta   90.00
_cell.angle_gamma   90.00
#
_symmetry.space_group_name_H-M   'P 1'
#
loop_
_entity.id
_entity.type
_entity.pdbx_description
1 polymer ?
#
loop_
_entity_poly.entity_id
_entity_poly.type
_entity_poly.pdbx_seq_one_letter_code
_entity_poly.pdbx_strand_id
1 'polypeptide(L)'
;MRVAAVQFAVGQDVSANLASCLRMIDQAAAEGAELVVLPEFCNHLSWYDDRDHARRMACRLGDAFLTAVADRAAHHGVHVKINVTLARDDGRTTGTNLLFGPSGELLGQSDKQTLMGSENDHLHRGSENGPVVPTAFGTVGMYACMEGVAPEVARGLALRGAQVLLNSLNSFATDEASLHIPVRAAENRVWVVAANKVGPLLPDDKLETISAGLKVPPQWLHGAGESQIVAPDGTVVAKGPRTGEAVVVADIDPAAALDKRRPDGTDRFAARRGPLYAAIGRPPQAPTRPPAAESLRAAMVRATTPDALRRHTRDVLAAGATLLVLPELAEPWVVPAMRELLDGTDAVAVTSVLEGGAHTGVVASGTGIVGRQPQLHPVARLAADVSRHGDGLATFDLPWGRLAVVVGDDAIYPEVFRLAAIAGVDVVAVPFTPAEDWELALGLPERAAENRLNIVAATPPGVPAAFYALSPDFTLWTAWEGPFTGRISHPVVTGVAADAPAATAVLAPAQSRNKLVSRGTDLLDGRPWQLVDALTR
;
A
#
# COMPACT_ATOMS: atom_id res chain seq x y z
N MET A 1 9.26 23.29 9.11
CA MET A 1 9.12 23.83 7.73
C MET A 1 7.65 23.78 7.36
N ARG A 2 7.16 24.68 6.51
CA ARG A 2 5.80 24.60 5.98
C ARG A 2 5.79 23.95 4.59
N VAL A 3 4.88 23.01 4.37
CA VAL A 3 4.72 22.32 3.07
C VAL A 3 3.31 22.47 2.55
N ALA A 4 3.15 22.39 1.23
CA ALA A 4 1.86 22.44 0.56
C ALA A 4 1.67 21.26 -0.40
N ALA A 5 0.50 20.63 -0.32
CA ALA A 5 -0.04 19.79 -1.39
C ALA A 5 -1.17 20.57 -2.09
N VAL A 6 -1.04 20.79 -3.40
CA VAL A 6 -2.06 21.54 -4.16
C VAL A 6 -2.91 20.62 -5.01
N GLN A 7 -4.21 20.87 -5.09
CA GLN A 7 -5.13 20.15 -5.98
C GLN A 7 -5.82 21.10 -6.94
N PHE A 8 -5.86 20.71 -8.22
CA PHE A 8 -6.57 21.40 -9.27
C PHE A 8 -6.88 20.45 -10.42
N ALA A 9 -7.74 20.88 -11.34
CA ALA A 9 -8.08 20.13 -12.54
C ALA A 9 -7.05 20.37 -13.65
N VAL A 10 -6.75 19.34 -14.43
CA VAL A 10 -5.84 19.42 -15.58
C VAL A 10 -6.59 18.95 -16.82
N GLY A 11 -6.64 19.78 -17.85
CA GLY A 11 -7.30 19.49 -19.12
C GLY A 11 -6.32 19.22 -20.26
N GLN A 12 -6.79 19.38 -21.50
CA GLN A 12 -5.99 19.19 -22.71
C GLN A 12 -5.28 20.47 -23.19
N ASP A 13 -5.64 21.65 -22.67
CA ASP A 13 -4.97 22.91 -22.99
C ASP A 13 -3.74 23.13 -22.10
N VAL A 14 -2.55 22.98 -22.70
CA VAL A 14 -1.26 23.12 -22.03
C VAL A 14 -1.06 24.52 -21.43
N SER A 15 -1.55 25.57 -22.08
CA SER A 15 -1.38 26.95 -21.60
C SER A 15 -2.27 27.22 -20.39
N ALA A 16 -3.51 26.75 -20.43
CA ALA A 16 -4.42 26.83 -19.27
C ALA A 16 -3.87 26.02 -18.08
N ASN A 17 -3.34 24.83 -18.34
CA ASN A 17 -2.72 23.99 -17.33
C ASN A 17 -1.49 24.66 -16.68
N LEU A 18 -0.63 25.30 -17.49
CA LEU A 18 0.50 26.07 -16.98
C LEU A 18 0.03 27.22 -16.08
N ALA A 19 -0.97 27.99 -16.52
CA ALA A 19 -1.52 29.09 -15.73
C ALA A 19 -2.05 28.59 -14.37
N SER A 20 -2.72 27.44 -14.33
CA SER A 20 -3.14 26.79 -13.08
C SER A 20 -1.94 26.39 -12.21
N CYS A 21 -0.90 25.77 -12.78
CA CYS A 21 0.31 25.41 -12.03
C CYS A 21 0.94 26.64 -11.36
N LEU A 22 1.16 27.71 -12.12
CA LEU A 22 1.80 28.93 -11.61
C LEU A 22 0.95 29.60 -10.53
N ARG A 23 -0.37 29.70 -10.73
CA ARG A 23 -1.31 30.25 -9.75
C ARG A 23 -1.35 29.44 -8.46
N MET A 24 -1.32 28.11 -8.54
CA MET A 24 -1.33 27.26 -7.34
C MET A 24 0.00 27.33 -6.58
N ILE A 25 1.13 27.49 -7.28
CA ILE A 25 2.43 27.79 -6.65
C ILE A 25 2.39 29.15 -5.95
N ASP A 26 1.85 30.18 -6.60
CA ASP A 26 1.68 31.52 -6.00
C ASP A 26 0.87 31.48 -4.71
N GLN A 27 -0.25 30.76 -4.72
CA GLN A 27 -1.11 30.62 -3.54
C GLN A 27 -0.42 29.83 -2.42
N ALA A 28 0.28 28.75 -2.75
CA ALA A 28 1.05 27.98 -1.76
C ALA A 28 2.18 28.79 -1.13
N ALA A 29 2.90 29.58 -1.93
CA ALA A 29 3.94 30.49 -1.43
C ALA A 29 3.34 31.60 -0.54
N ALA A 30 2.16 32.12 -0.89
CA ALA A 30 1.45 33.12 -0.07
C ALA A 30 1.01 32.56 1.30
N GLU A 31 0.74 31.25 1.40
CA GLU A 31 0.51 30.54 2.68
C GLU A 31 1.81 30.24 3.46
N GLY A 32 2.96 30.63 2.91
CA GLY A 32 4.28 30.48 3.50
C GLY A 32 4.91 29.10 3.30
N ALA A 33 4.46 28.32 2.31
CA ALA A 33 5.05 27.01 2.02
C ALA A 33 6.47 27.14 1.44
N GLU A 34 7.39 26.33 1.95
CA GLU A 34 8.79 26.23 1.49
C GLU A 34 8.97 25.09 0.45
N LEU A 35 7.99 24.19 0.38
CA LEU A 35 7.91 23.07 -0.56
C LEU A 35 6.47 22.90 -1.03
N VAL A 36 6.27 22.88 -2.35
CA VAL A 36 4.97 22.74 -3.01
C VAL A 36 4.96 21.49 -3.87
N VAL A 37 3.98 20.61 -3.64
CA VAL A 37 3.76 19.39 -4.44
C VAL A 37 2.53 19.58 -5.31
N LEU A 38 2.72 19.45 -6.63
CA LEU A 38 1.66 19.53 -7.64
C LEU A 38 1.14 18.11 -8.00
N PRO A 39 -0.08 17.99 -8.55
CA PRO A 39 -0.63 16.72 -9.02
C PRO A 39 0.17 16.08 -10.17
N GLU A 40 -0.26 14.89 -10.60
CA GLU A 40 0.42 14.16 -11.66
C GLU A 40 0.04 14.65 -13.07
N PHE A 41 0.91 14.52 -14.07
CA PHE A 41 0.65 14.96 -15.45
C PHE A 41 0.11 16.40 -15.55
N CYS A 42 0.76 17.35 -14.88
CA CYS A 42 0.32 18.74 -14.83
C CYS A 42 0.31 19.47 -16.18
N ASN A 43 1.05 18.99 -17.18
CA ASN A 43 1.12 19.63 -18.50
C ASN A 43 -0.10 19.32 -19.37
N HIS A 44 -0.67 18.12 -19.26
CA HIS A 44 -1.73 17.64 -20.13
C HIS A 44 -2.43 16.44 -19.49
N LEU A 45 -3.74 16.28 -19.74
CA LEU A 45 -4.47 15.08 -19.37
C LEU A 45 -3.76 13.81 -19.86
N SER A 46 -3.65 12.77 -19.04
CA SER A 46 -2.94 11.52 -19.38
C SER A 46 -3.79 10.61 -20.27
N TRP A 47 -4.34 11.17 -21.34
CA TRP A 47 -5.15 10.51 -22.34
C TRP A 47 -4.65 10.92 -23.74
N TYR A 48 -4.19 9.95 -24.51
CA TYR A 48 -3.57 10.15 -25.80
C TYR A 48 -4.20 9.22 -26.83
N ASP A 49 -4.17 9.61 -28.11
CA ASP A 49 -4.67 8.75 -29.18
C ASP A 49 -3.62 7.71 -29.57
N ASP A 50 -2.35 8.11 -29.55
CA ASP A 50 -1.19 7.29 -29.88
C ASP A 50 0.10 7.84 -29.22
N ARG A 51 1.22 7.14 -29.43
CA ARG A 51 2.53 7.54 -28.89
C ARG A 51 3.04 8.87 -29.47
N ASP A 52 2.68 9.21 -30.70
CA ASP A 52 3.09 10.46 -31.34
C ASP A 52 2.33 11.64 -30.74
N HIS A 53 1.03 11.47 -30.46
CA HIS A 53 0.21 12.43 -29.73
C HIS A 53 0.79 12.65 -28.33
N ALA A 54 1.09 11.58 -27.59
CA ALA A 54 1.75 11.69 -26.29
C ALA A 54 3.07 12.48 -26.37
N ARG A 55 3.91 12.21 -27.37
CA ARG A 55 5.18 12.92 -27.58
C ARG A 55 5.01 14.37 -28.01
N ARG A 56 3.97 14.70 -28.79
CA ARG A 56 3.65 16.09 -29.19
C ARG A 56 3.23 16.94 -27.99
N MET A 57 2.43 16.37 -27.08
CA MET A 57 1.93 17.07 -25.88
C MET A 57 2.91 17.05 -24.70
N ALA A 58 3.96 16.23 -24.79
CA ALA A 58 4.98 16.13 -23.75
C ALA A 58 5.83 17.41 -23.65
N CYS A 59 6.19 17.75 -22.42
CA CYS A 59 7.23 18.73 -22.14
C CYS A 59 8.60 18.24 -22.63
N ARG A 60 9.57 19.16 -22.66
CA ARG A 60 11.01 18.90 -22.77
C ARG A 60 11.73 19.72 -21.71
N LEU A 61 12.83 19.20 -21.18
CA LEU A 61 13.66 19.99 -20.26
C LEU A 61 14.12 21.29 -20.94
N GLY A 62 13.95 22.43 -20.26
CA GLY A 62 14.25 23.75 -20.80
C GLY A 62 13.20 24.32 -21.77
N ASP A 63 12.05 23.67 -21.96
CA ASP A 63 10.93 24.28 -22.69
C ASP A 63 10.26 25.41 -21.89
N ALA A 64 9.35 26.13 -22.54
CA ALA A 64 8.66 27.26 -21.92
C ALA A 64 7.81 26.86 -20.70
N PHE A 65 7.24 25.65 -20.68
CA PHE A 65 6.39 25.19 -19.58
C PHE A 65 7.22 24.95 -18.32
N LEU A 66 8.28 24.14 -18.43
CA LEU A 66 9.14 23.82 -17.30
C LEU A 66 10.02 24.98 -16.88
N THR A 67 10.44 25.85 -17.82
CA THR A 67 11.14 27.10 -17.49
C THR A 67 10.25 28.02 -16.66
N ALA A 68 8.98 28.19 -17.03
CA ALA A 68 8.07 29.04 -16.25
C ALA A 68 7.82 28.49 -14.83
N VAL A 69 7.75 27.16 -14.66
CA VAL A 69 7.64 26.53 -13.34
C VAL A 69 8.92 26.72 -12.52
N ALA A 70 10.09 26.54 -13.14
CA ALA A 70 11.39 26.77 -12.50
C ALA A 70 11.58 28.23 -12.08
N ASP A 71 11.26 29.19 -12.96
CA ASP A 71 11.30 30.62 -12.68
C ASP A 71 10.34 30.99 -11.54
N ARG A 72 9.19 30.31 -11.46
CA ARG A 72 8.24 30.53 -10.38
C ARG A 72 8.74 29.99 -9.04
N ALA A 73 9.40 28.84 -9.04
CA ALA A 73 10.10 28.31 -7.87
C ALA A 73 11.17 29.30 -7.37
N ALA A 74 11.98 29.82 -8.30
CA ALA A 74 13.01 30.83 -8.03
C ALA A 74 12.44 32.15 -7.49
N HIS A 75 11.35 32.63 -8.08
CA HIS A 75 10.70 33.87 -7.68
C HIS A 75 10.24 33.85 -6.22
N HIS A 76 9.69 32.72 -5.76
CA HIS A 76 9.21 32.57 -4.39
C HIS A 76 10.25 31.99 -3.43
N GLY A 77 11.39 31.50 -3.93
CA GLY A 77 12.39 30.82 -3.11
C GLY A 77 11.90 29.50 -2.52
N VAL A 78 11.07 28.75 -3.25
CA VAL A 78 10.43 27.51 -2.79
C VAL A 78 10.86 26.31 -3.61
N HIS A 79 10.81 25.12 -3.02
CA HIS A 79 10.95 23.87 -3.77
C HIS A 79 9.62 23.53 -4.45
N VAL A 80 9.66 23.07 -5.70
CA VAL A 80 8.46 22.68 -6.45
C VAL A 80 8.62 21.27 -6.99
N LYS A 81 7.80 20.35 -6.52
CA LYS A 81 7.67 19.01 -7.09
C LYS A 81 6.51 18.98 -8.08
N ILE A 82 6.79 18.61 -9.31
CA ILE A 82 5.82 18.47 -10.39
C ILE A 82 6.00 17.11 -11.08
N ASN A 83 4.92 16.57 -11.64
CA ASN A 83 5.01 15.45 -12.56
C ASN A 83 4.36 15.82 -13.90
N VAL A 84 5.03 15.48 -15.00
CA VAL A 84 4.62 15.80 -16.38
C VAL A 84 4.88 14.61 -17.31
N THR A 85 4.18 14.57 -18.44
CA THR A 85 4.64 13.76 -19.58
C THR A 85 5.85 14.44 -20.20
N LEU A 86 6.98 13.74 -20.26
CA LEU A 86 8.26 14.28 -20.70
C LEU A 86 8.80 13.50 -21.91
N ALA A 87 9.16 14.21 -22.96
CA ALA A 87 9.82 13.64 -24.13
C ALA A 87 11.33 13.57 -23.90
N ARG A 88 11.92 12.43 -24.23
CA ARG A 88 13.36 12.17 -24.20
C ARG A 88 13.97 12.33 -25.58
N ASP A 89 15.25 12.67 -25.63
CA ASP A 89 16.02 12.77 -26.87
C ASP A 89 16.22 11.40 -27.53
N ASP A 90 16.23 10.32 -26.74
CA ASP A 90 16.30 8.93 -27.21
C ASP A 90 14.98 8.41 -27.85
N GLY A 91 13.98 9.28 -27.99
CA GLY A 91 12.68 8.95 -28.58
C GLY A 91 11.63 8.46 -27.58
N ARG A 92 12.00 8.13 -26.33
CA ARG A 92 11.03 7.74 -25.30
C ARG A 92 10.16 8.93 -24.87
N THR A 93 9.00 8.59 -24.31
CA THR A 93 8.08 9.52 -23.64
C THR A 93 7.69 8.89 -22.31
N THR A 94 7.87 9.59 -21.20
CA THR A 94 7.74 9.06 -19.83
C THR A 94 6.81 9.95 -19.00
N GLY A 95 6.12 9.36 -18.01
CA GLY A 95 5.61 10.15 -16.89
C GLY A 95 6.75 10.42 -15.92
N THR A 96 7.11 11.68 -15.70
CA THR A 96 8.36 12.04 -15.00
C THR A 96 8.08 12.99 -13.84
N ASN A 97 8.60 12.65 -12.66
CA ASN A 97 8.71 13.54 -11.52
C ASN A 97 9.94 14.43 -11.66
N LEU A 98 9.77 15.73 -11.39
CA LEU A 98 10.82 16.73 -11.36
C LEU A 98 10.75 17.50 -10.03
N LEU A 99 11.90 17.76 -9.43
CA LEU A 99 12.03 18.63 -8.26
C LEU A 99 12.87 19.85 -8.63
N PHE A 100 12.24 21.02 -8.64
CA PHE A 100 12.93 22.29 -8.75
C PHE A 100 13.25 22.84 -7.36
N GLY A 101 14.45 23.37 -7.21
CA GLY A 101 14.91 24.03 -5.99
C GLY A 101 14.54 25.52 -5.96
N PRO A 102 14.88 26.20 -4.86
CA PRO A 102 14.49 27.58 -4.60
C PRO A 102 15.21 28.61 -5.47
N SER A 103 16.21 28.21 -6.27
CA SER A 103 16.79 29.07 -7.32
C SER A 103 16.33 28.71 -8.72
N GLY A 104 15.35 27.80 -8.85
CA GLY A 104 14.84 27.28 -10.12
C GLY A 104 15.67 26.15 -10.72
N GLU A 105 16.72 25.70 -10.03
CA GLU A 105 17.57 24.60 -10.45
C GLU A 105 16.83 23.25 -10.38
N LEU A 106 17.07 22.36 -11.35
CA LEU A 106 16.54 21.00 -11.29
C LEU A 106 17.40 20.15 -10.33
N LEU A 107 16.85 19.84 -9.16
CA LEU A 107 17.52 19.07 -8.10
C LEU A 107 17.41 17.55 -8.29
N GLY A 108 16.33 17.08 -8.93
CA GLY A 108 16.08 15.67 -9.10
C GLY A 108 15.05 15.35 -10.17
N GLN A 109 15.19 14.18 -10.78
CA GLN A 109 14.31 13.66 -11.82
C GLN A 109 14.13 12.16 -11.62
N SER A 110 12.89 11.66 -11.75
CA SER A 110 12.62 10.22 -11.78
C SER A 110 11.46 9.87 -12.69
N ASP A 111 11.63 8.82 -13.48
CA ASP A 111 10.58 8.28 -14.34
C ASP A 111 9.71 7.29 -13.59
N LYS A 112 8.39 7.41 -13.76
CA LYS A 112 7.38 6.53 -13.16
C LYS A 112 7.64 5.09 -13.59
N GLN A 113 7.84 4.20 -12.62
CA GLN A 113 8.21 2.80 -12.80
C GLN A 113 6.96 1.92 -13.02
N THR A 114 5.86 2.26 -12.33
CA THR A 114 4.60 1.54 -12.40
C THR A 114 3.55 2.37 -13.14
N LEU A 115 3.26 2.02 -14.39
CA LEU A 115 2.23 2.70 -15.21
C LEU A 115 0.85 2.10 -14.99
N MET A 116 -0.19 2.92 -15.15
CA MET A 116 -1.59 2.53 -15.00
C MET A 116 -2.44 2.80 -16.25
N GLY A 117 -3.26 1.81 -16.66
CA GLY A 117 -4.27 2.01 -17.70
C GLY A 117 -3.69 2.45 -19.05
N SER A 118 -4.23 3.54 -19.61
CA SER A 118 -3.81 4.11 -20.91
C SER A 118 -2.34 4.54 -20.95
N GLU A 119 -1.72 4.79 -19.79
CA GLU A 119 -0.28 5.07 -19.71
C GLU A 119 0.54 3.93 -20.33
N ASN A 120 0.11 2.67 -20.17
CA ASN A 120 0.79 1.50 -20.73
C ASN A 120 0.80 1.45 -22.26
N ASP A 121 -0.20 2.07 -22.90
CA ASP A 121 -0.30 2.08 -24.36
C ASP A 121 0.66 3.13 -24.98
N HIS A 122 0.91 4.23 -24.27
CA HIS A 122 1.54 5.42 -24.84
C HIS A 122 2.86 5.87 -24.20
N LEU A 123 3.15 5.45 -22.96
CA LEU A 123 4.32 5.89 -22.21
C LEU A 123 5.32 4.75 -21.98
N HIS A 124 6.56 5.12 -21.71
CA HIS A 124 7.65 4.22 -21.33
C HIS A 124 7.82 4.23 -19.81
N ARG A 125 8.13 3.05 -19.25
CA ARG A 125 8.42 2.87 -17.83
C ARG A 125 9.81 3.40 -17.49
N GLY A 126 9.95 3.92 -16.27
CA GLY A 126 11.25 4.18 -15.66
C GLY A 126 12.05 2.89 -15.49
N SER A 127 13.34 2.96 -15.80
CA SER A 127 14.28 1.83 -15.71
C SER A 127 15.34 2.01 -14.63
N GLU A 128 15.21 3.05 -13.80
CA GLU A 128 16.17 3.43 -12.78
C GLU A 128 15.46 3.80 -11.48
N ASN A 129 16.16 3.58 -10.37
CA ASN A 129 15.71 4.05 -9.07
C ASN A 129 15.71 5.58 -9.03
N GLY A 130 14.60 6.19 -8.62
CA GLY A 130 14.54 7.65 -8.43
C GLY A 130 15.54 8.12 -7.34
N PRO A 131 16.10 9.33 -7.47
CA PRO A 131 17.05 9.84 -6.51
C PRO A 131 16.39 10.13 -5.16
N VAL A 132 17.18 10.04 -4.09
CA VAL A 132 16.89 10.70 -2.82
C VAL A 132 17.69 11.99 -2.79
N VAL A 133 17.02 13.13 -2.61
CA VAL A 133 17.62 14.45 -2.79
C VAL A 133 17.80 15.11 -1.43
N PRO A 134 19.04 15.35 -0.97
CA PRO A 134 19.29 16.14 0.22
C PRO A 134 18.85 17.59 -0.01
N THR A 135 18.13 18.16 0.96
CA THR A 135 17.77 19.59 0.98
C THR A 135 18.10 20.18 2.34
N ALA A 136 18.00 21.50 2.48
CA ALA A 136 18.26 22.18 3.76
C ALA A 136 17.33 21.73 4.91
N PHE A 137 16.15 21.18 4.60
CA PHE A 137 15.15 20.75 5.58
C PHE A 137 15.07 19.23 5.75
N GLY A 138 15.84 18.46 4.98
CA GLY A 138 15.85 17.00 5.04
C GLY A 138 15.94 16.36 3.66
N THR A 139 16.06 15.03 3.64
CA THR A 139 16.16 14.26 2.39
C THR A 139 14.76 13.96 1.84
N VAL A 140 14.52 14.28 0.57
CA VAL A 140 13.24 14.04 -0.09
C VAL A 140 13.31 12.90 -1.11
N GLY A 141 12.21 12.16 -1.25
CA GLY A 141 12.01 11.15 -2.30
C GLY A 141 10.74 11.46 -3.10
N MET A 142 10.72 11.11 -4.40
CA MET A 142 9.57 11.38 -5.27
C MET A 142 9.00 10.10 -5.87
N TYR A 143 7.68 10.00 -5.88
CA TYR A 143 6.94 8.95 -6.57
C TYR A 143 5.60 9.49 -7.09
N ALA A 144 4.88 8.69 -7.88
CA ALA A 144 3.60 9.11 -8.44
C ALA A 144 2.53 8.00 -8.47
N CYS A 145 1.35 8.34 -7.94
CA CYS A 145 0.09 7.61 -8.08
C CYS A 145 0.22 6.10 -7.83
N MET A 146 0.13 5.28 -8.87
CA MET A 146 0.17 3.81 -8.80
C MET A 146 1.42 3.26 -8.11
N GLU A 147 2.53 4.00 -8.09
CA GLU A 147 3.74 3.65 -7.32
C GLU A 147 3.53 3.66 -5.80
N GLY A 148 2.49 4.35 -5.31
CA GLY A 148 2.09 4.40 -3.91
C GLY A 148 1.13 3.30 -3.49
N VAL A 149 0.51 2.59 -4.44
CA VAL A 149 -0.42 1.47 -4.16
C VAL A 149 0.34 0.20 -3.78
N ALA A 150 1.60 0.07 -4.22
CA ALA A 150 2.50 -0.99 -3.82
C ALA A 150 3.68 -0.42 -3.00
N PRO A 151 4.29 -1.21 -2.10
CA PRO A 151 5.25 -0.68 -1.14
C PRO A 151 6.63 -0.40 -1.75
N GLU A 152 7.02 -1.07 -2.84
CA GLU A 152 8.41 -1.16 -3.28
C GLU A 152 9.09 0.20 -3.52
N VAL A 153 8.41 1.14 -4.19
CA VAL A 153 9.01 2.45 -4.53
C VAL A 153 9.16 3.31 -3.28
N ALA A 154 8.09 3.46 -2.49
CA ALA A 154 8.10 4.24 -1.26
C ALA A 154 9.08 3.65 -0.22
N ARG A 155 9.06 2.32 -0.03
CA ARG A 155 9.98 1.59 0.85
C ARG A 155 11.42 1.78 0.39
N GLY A 156 11.69 1.66 -0.91
CA GLY A 156 13.02 1.85 -1.48
C GLY A 156 13.58 3.25 -1.26
N LEU A 157 12.75 4.30 -1.42
CA LEU A 157 13.12 5.68 -1.12
C LEU A 157 13.42 5.89 0.36
N ALA A 158 12.56 5.38 1.25
CA ALA A 158 12.74 5.51 2.69
C ALA A 158 14.00 4.78 3.20
N LEU A 159 14.26 3.55 2.71
CA LEU A 159 15.46 2.78 3.05
C LEU A 159 16.75 3.47 2.57
N ARG A 160 16.69 4.27 1.50
CA ARG A 160 17.80 5.12 1.05
C ARG A 160 17.91 6.44 1.81
N GLY A 161 17.09 6.66 2.85
CA GLY A 161 17.20 7.79 3.77
C GLY A 161 16.22 8.93 3.51
N ALA A 162 15.21 8.75 2.66
CA ALA A 162 14.17 9.78 2.51
C ALA A 162 13.40 9.98 3.83
N GLN A 163 13.23 11.25 4.21
CA GLN A 163 12.50 11.71 5.39
C GLN A 163 11.11 12.25 5.03
N VAL A 164 10.98 12.78 3.80
CA VAL A 164 9.71 13.28 3.23
C VAL A 164 9.53 12.67 1.85
N LEU A 165 8.39 12.04 1.59
CA LEU A 165 8.03 11.51 0.29
C LEU A 165 7.00 12.42 -0.40
N LEU A 166 7.22 12.69 -1.68
CA LEU A 166 6.43 13.64 -2.48
C LEU A 166 5.63 12.88 -3.55
N ASN A 167 4.34 12.71 -3.30
CA ASN A 167 3.43 11.94 -4.16
C ASN A 167 2.61 12.86 -5.06
N SER A 168 2.71 12.70 -6.38
CA SER A 168 1.79 13.33 -7.34
C SER A 168 0.78 12.28 -7.79
N LEU A 169 -0.51 12.59 -7.75
CA LEU A 169 -1.57 11.67 -8.10
C LEU A 169 -2.44 12.18 -9.24
N ASN A 170 -2.86 11.24 -10.10
CA ASN A 170 -3.94 11.36 -11.07
C ASN A 170 -4.93 10.22 -10.81
N SER A 171 -5.63 10.27 -9.67
CA SER A 171 -6.46 9.16 -9.20
C SER A 171 -7.87 9.62 -8.82
N PHE A 172 -8.87 8.90 -9.29
CA PHE A 172 -10.27 9.04 -8.87
C PHE A 172 -10.59 8.18 -7.63
N ALA A 173 -9.66 7.33 -7.23
CA ALA A 173 -9.86 6.36 -6.18
C ALA A 173 -9.82 7.03 -4.80
N THR A 174 -10.86 6.79 -4.00
CA THR A 174 -11.02 7.32 -2.63
C THR A 174 -10.10 6.63 -1.63
N ASP A 175 -9.70 5.40 -1.91
CA ASP A 175 -8.80 4.60 -1.07
C ASP A 175 -7.34 5.07 -1.13
N GLU A 176 -6.97 5.95 -2.07
CA GLU A 176 -5.70 6.69 -2.02
C GLU A 176 -5.59 7.46 -0.71
N ALA A 177 -6.58 8.30 -0.42
CA ALA A 177 -6.55 9.20 0.71
C ALA A 177 -6.83 8.47 2.03
N SER A 178 -7.68 7.44 2.02
CA SER A 178 -8.07 6.73 3.24
C SER A 178 -7.15 5.56 3.62
N LEU A 179 -6.31 5.07 2.70
CA LEU A 179 -5.49 3.87 2.93
C LEU A 179 -4.07 4.00 2.38
N HIS A 180 -3.90 4.14 1.06
CA HIS A 180 -2.58 4.02 0.40
C HIS A 180 -1.61 5.12 0.84
N ILE A 181 -2.03 6.38 0.89
CA ILE A 181 -1.13 7.47 1.28
C ILE A 181 -0.76 7.37 2.78
N PRO A 182 -1.72 7.20 3.73
CA PRO A 182 -1.38 7.16 5.15
C PRO A 182 -0.47 5.99 5.55
N VAL A 183 -0.72 4.80 5.00
CA VAL A 183 0.07 3.61 5.34
C VAL A 183 1.53 3.75 4.88
N ARG A 184 1.81 4.41 3.75
CA ARG A 184 3.19 4.64 3.28
C ARG A 184 3.97 5.54 4.23
N ALA A 185 3.30 6.49 4.90
CA ALA A 185 3.90 7.30 5.95
C ALA A 185 4.23 6.44 7.19
N ALA A 186 3.22 5.73 7.71
CA ALA A 186 3.30 4.94 8.93
C ALA A 186 4.33 3.79 8.84
N GLU A 187 4.26 2.99 7.78
CA GLU A 187 5.09 1.78 7.62
C GLU A 187 6.59 2.12 7.44
N ASN A 188 6.87 3.32 6.91
CA ASN A 188 8.23 3.81 6.66
C ASN A 188 8.72 4.80 7.72
N ARG A 189 7.85 5.26 8.63
CA ARG A 189 8.11 6.37 9.57
C ARG A 189 8.68 7.59 8.85
N VAL A 190 7.96 8.10 7.84
CA VAL A 190 8.34 9.27 7.04
C VAL A 190 7.15 10.19 6.85
N TRP A 191 7.40 11.47 6.57
CA TRP A 191 6.34 12.36 6.12
C TRP A 191 5.94 12.04 4.68
N VAL A 192 4.67 12.23 4.35
CA VAL A 192 4.18 12.16 2.97
C VAL A 192 3.41 13.43 2.64
N VAL A 193 3.77 14.09 1.54
CA VAL A 193 3.03 15.23 0.96
C VAL A 193 2.46 14.77 -0.37
N ALA A 194 1.14 14.62 -0.43
CA ALA A 194 0.43 13.98 -1.54
C ALA A 194 -0.56 14.94 -2.21
N ALA A 195 -0.35 15.23 -3.48
CA ALA A 195 -1.17 16.13 -4.28
C ALA A 195 -1.93 15.36 -5.35
N ASN A 196 -3.26 15.41 -5.32
CA ASN A 196 -4.13 14.72 -6.27
C ASN A 196 -4.95 15.70 -7.10
N LYS A 197 -5.40 15.26 -8.27
CA LYS A 197 -6.30 16.03 -9.12
C LYS A 197 -7.72 16.07 -8.57
N VAL A 198 -8.46 17.08 -9.01
CA VAL A 198 -9.92 17.15 -8.98
C VAL A 198 -10.46 17.34 -10.41
N GLY A 199 -11.77 17.18 -10.58
CA GLY A 199 -12.40 17.33 -11.90
C GLY A 199 -12.13 16.14 -12.83
N PRO A 200 -12.58 16.19 -14.09
CA PRO A 200 -12.50 15.06 -15.02
C PRO A 200 -11.07 14.53 -15.22
N LEU A 201 -10.88 13.21 -15.14
CA LEU A 201 -9.61 12.54 -15.52
C LEU A 201 -9.66 11.95 -16.94
N LEU A 202 -10.74 12.21 -17.65
CA LEU A 202 -11.00 11.78 -19.03
C LEU A 202 -11.37 13.02 -19.86
N PRO A 203 -11.14 13.01 -21.19
CA PRO A 203 -11.65 14.06 -22.05
C PRO A 203 -13.17 14.15 -21.95
N ASP A 204 -13.71 15.38 -21.95
CA ASP A 204 -15.14 15.63 -21.76
C ASP A 204 -16.01 14.87 -22.79
N ASP A 205 -15.54 14.75 -24.04
CA ASP A 205 -16.24 14.03 -25.11
C ASP A 205 -16.21 12.50 -24.95
N LYS A 206 -15.34 11.96 -24.08
CA LYS A 206 -15.21 10.52 -23.80
C LYS A 206 -15.86 10.09 -22.49
N LEU A 207 -16.05 11.01 -21.55
CA LEU A 207 -16.48 10.72 -20.18
C LEU A 207 -17.75 9.87 -20.13
N GLU A 208 -18.81 10.30 -20.83
CA GLU A 208 -20.09 9.59 -20.85
C GLU A 208 -19.99 8.19 -21.46
N THR A 209 -19.22 8.05 -22.55
CA THR A 209 -19.06 6.76 -23.24
C THR A 209 -18.31 5.76 -22.36
N ILE A 210 -17.24 6.21 -21.70
CA ILE A 210 -16.43 5.35 -20.81
C ILE A 210 -17.22 5.01 -19.54
N SER A 211 -17.88 5.98 -18.93
CA SER A 211 -18.80 5.80 -17.79
C SER A 211 -19.83 4.69 -18.07
N ALA A 212 -20.52 4.76 -19.22
CA ALA A 212 -21.51 3.77 -19.63
C ALA A 212 -20.89 2.37 -19.82
N GLY A 213 -19.70 2.29 -20.42
CA GLY A 213 -18.98 1.03 -20.62
C GLY A 213 -18.54 0.36 -19.32
N LEU A 214 -18.13 1.16 -18.33
CA LEU A 214 -17.69 0.67 -17.01
C LEU A 214 -18.85 0.45 -16.03
N LYS A 215 -20.05 0.97 -16.34
CA LYS A 215 -21.18 1.09 -15.39
C LYS A 215 -20.81 1.87 -14.12
N VAL A 216 -19.90 2.83 -14.27
CA VAL A 216 -19.40 3.70 -13.19
C VAL A 216 -19.93 5.10 -13.46
N PRO A 217 -20.68 5.72 -12.53
CA PRO A 217 -21.19 7.08 -12.73
C PRO A 217 -20.07 8.10 -13.06
N PRO A 218 -20.28 9.08 -13.96
CA PRO A 218 -19.23 10.00 -14.42
C PRO A 218 -18.47 10.72 -13.30
N GLN A 219 -19.16 11.11 -12.23
CA GLN A 219 -18.56 11.80 -11.09
C GLN A 219 -17.50 10.96 -10.36
N TRP A 220 -17.51 9.64 -10.50
CA TRP A 220 -16.51 8.73 -9.95
C TRP A 220 -15.29 8.53 -10.85
N LEU A 221 -15.29 9.12 -12.04
CA LEU A 221 -14.14 9.20 -12.95
C LEU A 221 -13.45 10.57 -12.88
N HIS A 222 -13.87 11.40 -11.92
CA HIS A 222 -13.19 12.63 -11.57
C HIS A 222 -12.11 12.36 -10.52
N GLY A 223 -11.05 13.17 -10.51
CA GLY A 223 -10.01 13.13 -9.50
C GLY A 223 -10.62 13.22 -8.11
N ALA A 224 -10.16 12.36 -7.22
CA ALA A 224 -10.71 12.20 -5.88
C ALA A 224 -10.45 13.41 -4.96
N GLY A 225 -9.62 14.36 -5.39
CA GLY A 225 -9.13 15.44 -4.53
C GLY A 225 -8.43 14.84 -3.31
N GLU A 226 -8.77 15.37 -2.14
CA GLU A 226 -8.26 14.86 -0.86
C GLU A 226 -6.73 14.83 -0.80
N SER A 227 -6.08 15.82 -1.44
CA SER A 227 -4.65 16.05 -1.26
C SER A 227 -4.35 16.20 0.21
N GLN A 228 -3.26 15.61 0.68
CA GLN A 228 -3.03 15.52 2.12
C GLN A 228 -1.56 15.50 2.50
N ILE A 229 -1.32 15.89 3.74
CA ILE A 229 -0.02 15.83 4.41
C ILE A 229 -0.17 14.85 5.57
N VAL A 230 0.71 13.86 5.62
CA VAL A 230 0.65 12.76 6.58
C VAL A 230 1.93 12.67 7.38
N ALA A 231 1.78 12.57 8.70
CA ALA A 231 2.86 12.41 9.66
C ALA A 231 3.45 10.98 9.66
N PRO A 232 4.67 10.79 10.20
CA PRO A 232 5.35 9.49 10.25
C PRO A 232 4.60 8.35 10.95
N ASP A 233 3.59 8.63 11.77
CA ASP A 233 2.74 7.65 12.45
C ASP A 233 1.50 7.25 11.62
N GLY A 234 1.29 7.87 10.46
CA GLY A 234 0.10 7.69 9.62
C GLY A 234 -1.00 8.72 9.88
N THR A 235 -0.82 9.65 10.81
CA THR A 235 -1.80 10.70 11.09
C THR A 235 -1.88 11.69 9.93
N VAL A 236 -3.07 11.86 9.36
CA VAL A 236 -3.35 12.91 8.37
C VAL A 236 -3.47 14.25 9.08
N VAL A 237 -2.45 15.11 8.95
CA VAL A 237 -2.39 16.41 9.66
C VAL A 237 -3.09 17.53 8.90
N ALA A 238 -3.24 17.40 7.58
CA ALA A 238 -4.02 18.30 6.76
C ALA A 238 -4.58 17.55 5.54
N LYS A 239 -5.82 17.88 5.15
CA LYS A 239 -6.52 17.21 4.04
C LYS A 239 -7.39 18.20 3.27
N GLY A 240 -7.31 18.15 1.95
CA GLY A 240 -8.12 18.92 1.03
C GLY A 240 -9.52 18.33 0.83
N PRO A 241 -10.43 19.07 0.17
CA PRO A 241 -11.77 18.61 -0.13
C PRO A 241 -11.76 17.52 -1.23
N ARG A 242 -12.86 16.77 -1.31
CA ARG A 242 -13.13 15.80 -2.39
C ARG A 242 -13.18 16.44 -3.79
N THR A 243 -13.63 17.68 -3.86
CA THR A 243 -13.84 18.41 -5.11
C THR A 243 -13.39 19.85 -4.95
N GLY A 244 -13.11 20.51 -6.07
CA GLY A 244 -12.65 21.90 -6.08
C GLY A 244 -11.16 22.05 -5.80
N GLU A 245 -10.62 23.19 -6.21
CA GLU A 245 -9.21 23.51 -6.01
C GLU A 245 -8.94 23.81 -4.53
N ALA A 246 -7.73 23.47 -4.08
CA ALA A 246 -7.28 23.77 -2.73
C ALA A 246 -5.75 23.79 -2.63
N VAL A 247 -5.25 24.62 -1.71
CA VAL A 247 -3.89 24.57 -1.19
C VAL A 247 -3.97 23.98 0.21
N VAL A 248 -3.42 22.79 0.41
CA VAL A 248 -3.43 22.10 1.70
C VAL A 248 -2.06 22.29 2.34
N VAL A 249 -2.00 23.02 3.46
CA VAL A 249 -0.74 23.35 4.13
C VAL A 249 -0.65 22.75 5.52
N ALA A 250 0.57 22.40 5.92
CA ALA A 250 0.89 22.04 7.30
C ALA A 250 2.36 22.37 7.61
N ASP A 251 2.62 22.59 8.90
CA ASP A 251 3.98 22.63 9.42
C ASP A 251 4.42 21.21 9.77
N ILE A 252 5.60 20.83 9.28
CA ILE A 252 6.17 19.50 9.51
C ILE A 252 7.58 19.61 10.09
N ASP A 253 7.99 18.55 10.79
CA ASP A 253 9.36 18.33 11.26
C ASP A 253 9.94 17.07 10.61
N PRO A 254 10.72 17.20 9.51
CA PRO A 254 11.35 16.05 8.86
C PRO A 254 12.29 15.24 9.75
N ALA A 255 12.79 15.80 10.87
CA ALA A 255 13.61 15.07 11.81
C ALA A 255 12.83 13.96 12.54
N ALA A 256 11.49 14.09 12.66
CA ALA A 256 10.64 13.03 13.21
C ALA A 256 10.73 11.71 12.40
N ALA A 257 11.13 11.78 11.13
CA ALA A 257 11.33 10.59 10.30
C ALA A 257 12.63 9.82 10.64
N LEU A 258 13.54 10.39 11.44
CA LEU A 258 14.80 9.73 11.80
C LEU A 258 14.60 8.61 12.84
N ASP A 259 13.55 8.68 13.66
CA ASP A 259 13.25 7.64 14.63
C ASP A 259 12.39 6.52 14.02
N LYS A 260 13.03 5.40 13.70
CA LYS A 260 12.38 4.20 13.17
C LYS A 260 11.88 3.25 14.25
N ARG A 261 12.09 3.58 15.52
CA ARG A 261 11.76 2.71 16.65
C ARG A 261 10.25 2.66 16.91
N ARG A 262 9.80 1.46 17.23
CA ARG A 262 8.48 1.15 17.77
C ARG A 262 8.46 1.38 19.28
N PRO A 263 7.26 1.42 19.91
CA PRO A 263 7.14 1.57 21.36
C PRO A 263 7.89 0.51 22.18
N ASP A 264 8.06 -0.70 21.63
CA ASP A 264 8.82 -1.77 22.26
C ASP A 264 10.36 -1.61 22.15
N GLY A 265 10.84 -0.60 21.43
CA GLY A 265 12.26 -0.35 21.18
C GLY A 265 12.81 -0.98 19.90
N THR A 266 12.01 -1.76 19.16
CA THR A 266 12.43 -2.36 17.89
C THR A 266 12.62 -1.27 16.82
N ASP A 267 13.83 -1.13 16.29
CA ASP A 267 14.07 -0.34 15.08
C ASP A 267 13.63 -1.14 13.85
N ARG A 268 12.53 -0.73 13.23
CA ARG A 268 11.89 -1.48 12.14
C ARG A 268 12.72 -1.51 10.85
N PHE A 269 13.72 -0.64 10.68
CA PHE A 269 14.60 -0.68 9.50
C PHE A 269 15.82 -1.56 9.80
N ALA A 270 16.41 -1.41 10.98
CA ALA A 270 17.55 -2.24 11.39
C ALA A 270 17.19 -3.71 11.59
N ALA A 271 15.94 -4.01 12.00
CA ALA A 271 15.45 -5.37 12.18
C ALA A 271 15.05 -6.07 10.87
N ARG A 272 15.06 -5.37 9.73
CA ARG A 272 14.81 -6.00 8.41
C ARG A 272 15.88 -7.03 8.10
N ARG A 273 15.49 -8.02 7.29
CA ARG A 273 16.40 -9.09 6.84
C ARG A 273 16.38 -9.17 5.32
N GLY A 274 17.04 -8.21 4.66
CA GLY A 274 17.06 -8.04 3.20
C GLY A 274 17.19 -9.33 2.38
N PRO A 275 18.14 -10.23 2.70
CA PRO A 275 18.29 -11.51 1.98
C PRO A 275 17.04 -12.41 1.97
N LEU A 276 16.16 -12.33 2.99
CA LEU A 276 14.88 -13.06 3.01
C LEU A 276 13.96 -12.63 1.87
N TYR A 277 14.09 -11.39 1.41
CA TYR A 277 13.21 -10.79 0.42
C TYR A 277 13.73 -10.96 -1.01
N ALA A 278 14.78 -11.76 -1.23
CA ALA A 278 15.41 -11.91 -2.54
C ALA A 278 14.45 -12.29 -3.68
N ALA A 279 13.35 -13.00 -3.38
CA ALA A 279 12.32 -13.31 -4.38
C ALA A 279 11.60 -12.07 -4.93
N ILE A 280 11.53 -10.98 -4.16
CA ILE A 280 11.02 -9.69 -4.64
C ILE A 280 11.95 -9.14 -5.74
N GLY A 281 13.26 -9.38 -5.67
CA GLY A 281 14.22 -8.94 -6.70
C GLY A 281 14.25 -9.80 -7.98
N ARG A 282 13.34 -10.78 -8.13
CA ARG A 282 13.32 -11.70 -9.28
C ARG A 282 12.17 -11.39 -10.24
N PRO A 283 12.30 -11.76 -11.53
CA PRO A 283 11.18 -11.69 -12.47
C PRO A 283 9.94 -12.37 -11.88
N PRO A 284 8.74 -11.78 -12.04
CA PRO A 284 7.50 -12.43 -11.64
C PRO A 284 7.37 -13.80 -12.28
N GLN A 285 6.98 -14.78 -11.48
CA GLN A 285 6.73 -16.14 -11.91
C GLN A 285 5.35 -16.53 -11.44
N ALA A 286 4.53 -17.08 -12.33
CA ALA A 286 3.24 -17.63 -11.94
C ALA A 286 3.48 -18.81 -10.99
N PRO A 287 3.03 -18.76 -9.73
CA PRO A 287 3.24 -19.86 -8.81
C PRO A 287 2.31 -21.02 -9.18
N THR A 288 2.70 -22.24 -8.86
CA THR A 288 1.80 -23.40 -8.89
C THR A 288 0.76 -23.23 -7.78
N ARG A 289 -0.53 -23.17 -8.14
CA ARG A 289 -1.63 -22.92 -7.18
C ARG A 289 -2.60 -24.10 -7.15
N PRO A 290 -2.96 -24.64 -5.96
CA PRO A 290 -4.11 -25.53 -5.84
C PRO A 290 -5.42 -24.77 -6.14
N PRO A 291 -6.55 -25.47 -6.40
CA PRO A 291 -7.87 -24.87 -6.36
C PRO A 291 -8.09 -24.06 -5.07
N ALA A 292 -8.65 -22.86 -5.21
CA ALA A 292 -9.01 -21.99 -4.09
C ALA A 292 -10.53 -21.88 -4.07
N ALA A 293 -11.12 -21.96 -2.88
CA ALA A 293 -12.56 -21.90 -2.70
C ALA A 293 -13.09 -20.49 -3.01
N GLU A 294 -14.30 -20.40 -3.57
CA GLU A 294 -15.01 -19.14 -3.76
C GLU A 294 -15.39 -18.48 -2.42
N SER A 295 -15.60 -19.31 -1.39
CA SER A 295 -16.01 -18.88 -0.06
C SER A 295 -15.34 -19.73 1.01
N LEU A 296 -14.83 -19.07 2.04
CA LEU A 296 -14.26 -19.68 3.22
C LEU A 296 -14.82 -18.98 4.46
N ARG A 297 -15.46 -19.70 5.36
CA ARG A 297 -15.79 -19.15 6.68
C ARG A 297 -14.59 -19.30 7.60
N ALA A 298 -14.02 -18.17 8.01
CA ALA A 298 -12.96 -18.11 8.99
C ALA A 298 -13.50 -17.61 10.33
N ALA A 299 -12.80 -17.95 11.40
CA ALA A 299 -13.11 -17.54 12.75
C ALA A 299 -11.87 -17.02 13.48
N MET A 300 -12.10 -16.07 14.37
CA MET A 300 -11.16 -15.65 15.39
C MET A 300 -11.68 -16.19 16.73
N VAL A 301 -10.81 -16.81 17.54
CA VAL A 301 -11.19 -17.36 18.86
C VAL A 301 -10.20 -16.90 19.93
N ARG A 302 -10.72 -16.29 21.00
CA ARG A 302 -10.00 -15.91 22.22
C ARG A 302 -10.50 -16.73 23.39
N ALA A 303 -9.58 -17.35 24.11
CA ALA A 303 -9.90 -18.04 25.34
C ALA A 303 -8.71 -18.01 26.29
N THR A 304 -8.98 -17.75 27.56
CA THR A 304 -8.01 -17.81 28.65
C THR A 304 -8.20 -19.06 29.53
N THR A 305 -9.24 -19.86 29.26
CA THR A 305 -9.50 -21.12 29.98
C THR A 305 -9.88 -22.24 29.01
N PRO A 306 -9.62 -23.50 29.36
CA PRO A 306 -10.03 -24.64 28.54
C PRO A 306 -11.54 -24.70 28.25
N ASP A 307 -12.39 -24.38 29.22
CA ASP A 307 -13.84 -24.42 29.04
C ASP A 307 -14.33 -23.32 28.09
N ALA A 308 -13.76 -22.12 28.18
CA ALA A 308 -14.04 -21.05 27.23
C ALA A 308 -13.60 -21.46 25.82
N LEU A 309 -12.38 -22.02 25.67
CA LEU A 309 -11.88 -22.49 24.38
C LEU A 309 -12.83 -23.52 23.77
N ARG A 310 -13.23 -24.54 24.55
CA ARG A 310 -14.15 -25.59 24.10
C ARG A 310 -15.49 -25.02 23.64
N ARG A 311 -16.09 -24.13 24.42
CA ARG A 311 -17.38 -23.51 24.08
C ARG A 311 -17.28 -22.69 22.79
N HIS A 312 -16.35 -21.73 22.75
CA HIS A 312 -16.22 -20.80 21.63
C HIS A 312 -15.82 -21.52 20.34
N THR A 313 -14.92 -22.51 20.41
CA THR A 313 -14.55 -23.33 19.24
C THR A 313 -15.75 -24.13 18.71
N ARG A 314 -16.56 -24.75 19.58
CA ARG A 314 -17.78 -25.45 19.13
C ARG A 314 -18.76 -24.51 18.45
N ASP A 315 -18.96 -23.31 19.00
CA ASP A 315 -19.89 -22.32 18.44
C ASP A 315 -19.48 -21.92 17.01
N VAL A 316 -18.19 -21.66 16.77
CA VAL A 316 -17.71 -21.27 15.43
C VAL A 316 -17.65 -22.44 14.44
N LEU A 317 -17.36 -23.66 14.91
CA LEU A 317 -17.43 -24.87 14.10
C LEU A 317 -18.88 -25.17 13.69
N ALA A 318 -19.84 -25.01 14.60
CA ALA A 318 -21.27 -25.14 14.30
C ALA A 318 -21.76 -24.07 13.31
N ALA A 319 -21.12 -22.90 13.30
CA ALA A 319 -21.34 -21.88 12.27
C ALA A 319 -20.68 -22.21 10.92
N GLY A 320 -19.89 -23.28 10.83
CA GLY A 320 -19.25 -23.76 9.61
C GLY A 320 -17.85 -23.19 9.35
N ALA A 321 -17.17 -22.66 10.37
CA ALA A 321 -15.80 -22.17 10.21
C ALA A 321 -14.82 -23.32 9.99
N THR A 322 -13.92 -23.20 9.01
CA THR A 322 -12.88 -24.21 8.71
C THR A 322 -11.45 -23.68 8.85
N LEU A 323 -11.29 -22.38 9.10
CA LEU A 323 -10.05 -21.76 9.55
C LEU A 323 -10.32 -21.02 10.86
N LEU A 324 -9.65 -21.41 11.93
CA LEU A 324 -9.71 -20.76 13.23
C LEU A 324 -8.36 -20.11 13.52
N VAL A 325 -8.32 -18.82 13.80
CA VAL A 325 -7.09 -18.11 14.16
C VAL A 325 -7.22 -17.58 15.59
N LEU A 326 -6.24 -17.94 16.42
CA LEU A 326 -6.16 -17.57 17.82
C LEU A 326 -5.04 -16.54 18.02
N PRO A 327 -5.04 -15.77 19.13
CA PRO A 327 -3.96 -14.86 19.47
C PRO A 327 -2.57 -15.51 19.47
N GLU A 328 -1.54 -14.69 19.38
CA GLU A 328 -0.15 -15.14 19.51
C GLU A 328 0.20 -15.62 20.93
N LEU A 329 1.33 -16.31 21.05
CA LEU A 329 1.95 -16.71 22.32
C LEU A 329 1.00 -17.53 23.21
N ALA A 330 0.29 -18.47 22.59
CA ALA A 330 -0.65 -19.34 23.26
C ALA A 330 0.02 -20.19 24.34
N GLU A 331 -0.73 -20.43 25.42
CA GLU A 331 -0.29 -21.31 26.50
C GLU A 331 -0.08 -22.76 26.01
N PRO A 332 0.81 -23.54 26.65
CA PRO A 332 1.19 -24.88 26.18
C PRO A 332 0.03 -25.87 25.99
N TRP A 333 -1.09 -25.68 26.69
CA TRP A 333 -2.27 -26.54 26.61
C TRP A 333 -3.17 -26.23 25.41
N VAL A 334 -3.05 -25.05 24.79
CA VAL A 334 -3.98 -24.57 23.74
C VAL A 334 -3.88 -25.42 22.48
N VAL A 335 -2.67 -25.67 21.98
CA VAL A 335 -2.47 -26.46 20.75
C VAL A 335 -2.96 -27.90 20.90
N PRO A 336 -2.62 -28.65 21.97
CA PRO A 336 -3.23 -29.96 22.24
C PRO A 336 -4.76 -29.91 22.31
N ALA A 337 -5.34 -28.96 23.06
CA ALA A 337 -6.78 -28.84 23.21
C ALA A 337 -7.49 -28.52 21.88
N MET A 338 -6.89 -27.68 21.03
CA MET A 338 -7.43 -27.40 19.69
C MET A 338 -7.42 -28.64 18.82
N ARG A 339 -6.37 -29.47 18.86
CA ARG A 339 -6.34 -30.72 18.10
C ARG A 339 -7.47 -31.67 18.51
N GLU A 340 -7.70 -31.82 19.81
CA GLU A 340 -8.84 -32.63 20.31
C GLU A 340 -10.19 -32.07 19.85
N LEU A 341 -10.35 -30.74 19.86
CA LEU A 341 -11.60 -30.08 19.44
C LEU A 341 -11.85 -30.14 17.94
N LEU A 342 -10.80 -30.27 17.13
CA LEU A 342 -10.86 -30.36 15.68
C LEU A 342 -10.92 -31.81 15.18
N ASP A 343 -10.82 -32.79 16.06
CA ASP A 343 -10.89 -34.21 15.70
C ASP A 343 -12.21 -34.52 14.99
N GLY A 344 -12.12 -35.27 13.88
CA GLY A 344 -13.27 -35.55 13.00
C GLY A 344 -13.77 -34.36 12.16
N THR A 345 -13.04 -33.24 12.10
CA THR A 345 -13.37 -32.09 11.24
C THR A 345 -12.27 -31.82 10.20
N ASP A 346 -12.62 -31.13 9.11
CA ASP A 346 -11.66 -30.62 8.12
C ASP A 346 -11.08 -29.24 8.47
N ALA A 347 -11.38 -28.74 9.68
CA ALA A 347 -10.96 -27.43 10.11
C ALA A 347 -9.50 -27.42 10.62
N VAL A 348 -8.84 -26.27 10.47
CA VAL A 348 -7.51 -26.02 11.01
C VAL A 348 -7.50 -24.85 11.99
N ALA A 349 -6.65 -24.94 13.01
CA ALA A 349 -6.36 -23.86 13.95
C ALA A 349 -4.97 -23.30 13.71
N VAL A 350 -4.84 -21.97 13.77
CA VAL A 350 -3.58 -21.24 13.70
C VAL A 350 -3.41 -20.42 14.97
N THR A 351 -2.23 -20.52 15.59
CA THR A 351 -1.78 -19.68 16.71
C THR A 351 -0.26 -19.59 16.66
N SER A 352 0.39 -19.02 17.66
CA SER A 352 1.83 -19.13 17.84
C SER A 352 2.20 -19.47 19.27
N VAL A 353 3.39 -20.05 19.46
CA VAL A 353 3.91 -20.47 20.77
C VAL A 353 5.42 -20.15 20.85
N LEU A 354 5.97 -20.15 22.06
CA LEU A 354 7.42 -20.17 22.26
C LEU A 354 7.89 -21.64 22.28
N GLU A 355 8.66 -22.06 21.28
CA GLU A 355 9.24 -23.41 21.23
C GLU A 355 10.69 -23.41 20.75
N GLY A 356 11.57 -24.05 21.53
CA GLY A 356 13.00 -24.15 21.21
C GLY A 356 13.72 -22.81 21.06
N GLY A 357 13.31 -21.76 21.76
CA GLY A 357 13.91 -20.42 21.63
C GLY A 357 13.51 -19.68 20.35
N ALA A 358 12.40 -20.06 19.72
CA ALA A 358 11.77 -19.32 18.63
C ALA A 358 10.31 -19.00 18.98
N HIS A 359 9.82 -17.85 18.54
CA HIS A 359 8.39 -17.57 18.44
C HIS A 359 7.87 -18.20 17.15
N THR A 360 7.01 -19.21 17.25
CA THR A 360 6.65 -20.08 16.13
C THR A 360 5.15 -20.15 15.97
N GLY A 361 4.66 -19.74 14.80
CA GLY A 361 3.31 -20.02 14.34
C GLY A 361 3.09 -21.51 14.11
N VAL A 362 1.96 -22.04 14.56
CA VAL A 362 1.60 -23.45 14.47
C VAL A 362 0.27 -23.58 13.74
N VAL A 363 0.23 -24.45 12.73
CA VAL A 363 -1.00 -24.84 12.03
C VAL A 363 -1.35 -26.26 12.48
N ALA A 364 -2.49 -26.44 13.12
CA ALA A 364 -2.93 -27.71 13.69
C ALA A 364 -4.30 -28.14 13.13
N SER A 365 -4.48 -29.43 12.91
CA SER A 365 -5.75 -30.09 12.55
C SER A 365 -6.12 -31.12 13.62
N GLY A 366 -7.30 -31.73 13.48
CA GLY A 366 -7.68 -32.90 14.29
C GLY A 366 -6.69 -34.06 14.20
N THR A 367 -6.07 -34.25 13.02
CA THR A 367 -5.14 -35.35 12.75
C THR A 367 -3.70 -35.09 13.20
N GLY A 368 -3.32 -33.84 13.51
CA GLY A 368 -1.95 -33.53 13.92
C GLY A 368 -1.53 -32.08 13.72
N ILE A 369 -0.22 -31.86 13.68
CA ILE A 369 0.34 -30.57 13.27
C ILE A 369 0.54 -30.60 11.76
N VAL A 370 -0.10 -29.67 11.06
CA VAL A 370 0.05 -29.47 9.61
C VAL A 370 1.39 -28.83 9.30
N GLY A 371 1.82 -27.86 10.10
CA GLY A 371 3.10 -27.20 9.89
C GLY A 371 3.41 -26.09 10.89
N ARG A 372 4.57 -25.48 10.70
CA ARG A 372 5.16 -24.46 11.57
C ARG A 372 5.79 -23.34 10.75
N GLN A 373 5.72 -22.13 11.28
CA GLN A 373 6.40 -20.94 10.75
C GLN A 373 7.12 -20.24 11.90
N PRO A 374 8.45 -20.29 11.98
CA PRO A 374 9.19 -19.44 12.92
C PRO A 374 9.08 -17.96 12.51
N GLN A 375 8.99 -17.06 13.48
CA GLN A 375 9.06 -15.61 13.25
C GLN A 375 10.34 -15.24 12.51
N LEU A 376 10.24 -14.37 11.51
CA LEU A 376 11.32 -14.03 10.60
C LEU A 376 12.22 -12.93 11.15
N HIS A 377 11.64 -11.93 11.81
CA HIS A 377 12.37 -10.74 12.26
C HIS A 377 12.64 -10.73 13.76
N PRO A 378 13.77 -10.17 14.21
CA PRO A 378 14.00 -9.91 15.62
C PRO A 378 13.09 -8.77 16.11
N VAL A 379 12.62 -8.89 17.37
CA VAL A 379 11.86 -7.84 18.05
C VAL A 379 12.29 -7.71 19.50
N ALA A 380 12.35 -6.46 19.97
CA ALA A 380 12.84 -6.11 21.29
C ALA A 380 11.98 -6.71 22.41
N ARG A 381 10.64 -6.69 22.27
CA ARG A 381 9.73 -7.25 23.30
C ARG A 381 9.90 -8.75 23.57
N LEU A 382 10.50 -9.51 22.64
CA LEU A 382 10.73 -10.96 22.78
C LEU A 382 12.22 -11.33 22.84
N ALA A 383 13.11 -10.35 22.94
CA ALA A 383 14.56 -10.58 22.85
C ALA A 383 15.12 -11.49 23.96
N ALA A 384 14.43 -11.60 25.10
CA ALA A 384 14.82 -12.49 26.20
C ALA A 384 14.47 -13.96 25.93
N ASP A 385 13.38 -14.22 25.19
CA ASP A 385 12.81 -15.56 25.01
C ASP A 385 13.10 -16.14 23.62
N VAL A 386 13.39 -15.27 22.64
CA VAL A 386 13.60 -15.63 21.23
C VAL A 386 15.05 -15.37 20.84
N SER A 387 15.76 -16.45 20.51
CA SER A 387 17.14 -16.44 20.02
C SER A 387 17.29 -17.00 18.61
N ARG A 388 16.21 -17.55 18.03
CA ARG A 388 16.19 -18.12 16.68
C ARG A 388 15.04 -17.55 15.86
N HIS A 389 15.31 -17.34 14.57
CA HIS A 389 14.37 -16.82 13.59
C HIS A 389 14.31 -17.73 12.36
N GLY A 390 13.19 -17.68 11.63
CA GLY A 390 13.02 -18.40 10.37
C GLY A 390 13.77 -17.73 9.22
N ASP A 391 14.13 -18.51 8.21
CA ASP A 391 14.85 -18.03 7.01
C ASP A 391 13.99 -18.00 5.75
N GLY A 392 12.67 -18.13 5.91
CA GLY A 392 11.73 -18.10 4.79
C GLY A 392 10.29 -18.23 5.23
N LEU A 393 9.38 -17.82 4.35
CA LEU A 393 7.94 -17.96 4.54
C LEU A 393 7.48 -19.33 4.04
N ALA A 394 6.94 -20.15 4.94
CA ALA A 394 6.30 -21.41 4.63
C ALA A 394 4.85 -21.21 4.17
N THR A 395 4.38 -22.11 3.31
CA THR A 395 3.00 -22.14 2.82
C THR A 395 2.40 -23.53 3.00
N PHE A 396 1.09 -23.58 3.27
CA PHE A 396 0.36 -24.81 3.55
C PHE A 396 -0.83 -24.91 2.61
N ASP A 397 -0.88 -25.96 1.79
CA ASP A 397 -2.01 -26.21 0.89
C ASP A 397 -3.13 -26.92 1.66
N LEU A 398 -4.29 -26.28 1.72
CA LEU A 398 -5.48 -26.73 2.42
C LEU A 398 -6.63 -26.91 1.42
N PRO A 399 -7.72 -27.62 1.78
CA PRO A 399 -8.82 -27.89 0.85
C PRO A 399 -9.47 -26.64 0.24
N TRP A 400 -9.40 -25.49 0.92
CA TRP A 400 -9.97 -24.22 0.47
C TRP A 400 -8.97 -23.27 -0.18
N GLY A 401 -7.67 -23.61 -0.24
CA GLY A 401 -6.62 -22.77 -0.82
C GLY A 401 -5.29 -22.84 -0.06
N ARG A 402 -4.35 -21.99 -0.46
CA ARG A 402 -3.02 -21.89 0.16
C ARG A 402 -3.01 -20.90 1.32
N LEU A 403 -2.51 -21.34 2.47
CA LEU A 403 -2.33 -20.56 3.69
C LEU A 403 -0.87 -20.15 3.88
N ALA A 404 -0.64 -18.94 4.38
CA ALA A 404 0.59 -18.57 5.07
C ALA A 404 0.30 -18.07 6.49
N VAL A 405 1.25 -18.25 7.40
CA VAL A 405 1.17 -17.70 8.76
C VAL A 405 2.17 -16.57 8.87
N VAL A 406 1.73 -15.38 9.29
CA VAL A 406 2.60 -14.25 9.58
C VAL A 406 2.60 -14.05 11.09
N VAL A 407 3.74 -14.31 11.72
CA VAL A 407 3.84 -14.52 13.17
C VAL A 407 4.20 -13.22 13.87
N GLY A 408 3.35 -12.79 14.80
CA GLY A 408 3.62 -11.63 15.63
C GLY A 408 3.96 -10.39 14.80
N ASP A 409 5.09 -9.79 15.12
CA ASP A 409 5.55 -8.54 14.52
C ASP A 409 6.06 -8.67 13.08
N ASP A 410 6.13 -9.87 12.51
CA ASP A 410 6.34 -10.02 11.06
C ASP A 410 5.24 -9.27 10.26
N ALA A 411 4.09 -9.02 10.89
CA ALA A 411 2.96 -8.29 10.34
C ALA A 411 3.28 -6.84 9.89
N ILE A 412 4.32 -6.20 10.47
CA ILE A 412 4.65 -4.80 10.14
C ILE A 412 5.44 -4.68 8.83
N TYR A 413 6.02 -5.78 8.33
CA TYR A 413 6.93 -5.78 7.19
C TYR A 413 6.15 -6.06 5.88
N PRO A 414 5.97 -5.07 4.98
CA PRO A 414 5.30 -5.28 3.69
C PRO A 414 5.90 -6.42 2.88
N GLU A 415 7.21 -6.61 2.99
CA GLU A 415 7.95 -7.61 2.24
C GLU A 415 7.46 -9.03 2.55
N VAL A 416 6.99 -9.32 3.77
CA VAL A 416 6.49 -10.65 4.14
C VAL A 416 5.19 -10.98 3.40
N PHE A 417 4.27 -10.02 3.28
CA PHE A 417 3.03 -10.19 2.53
C PHE A 417 3.29 -10.23 1.03
N ARG A 418 4.28 -9.46 0.56
CA ARG A 418 4.74 -9.55 -0.84
C ARG A 418 5.28 -10.95 -1.17
N LEU A 419 6.06 -11.56 -0.27
CA LEU A 419 6.50 -12.95 -0.40
C LEU A 419 5.33 -13.93 -0.41
N ALA A 420 4.33 -13.74 0.46
CA ALA A 420 3.11 -14.56 0.47
C ALA A 420 2.37 -14.50 -0.88
N ALA A 421 2.22 -13.29 -1.42
CA ALA A 421 1.57 -13.07 -2.70
C ALA A 421 2.33 -13.75 -3.86
N ILE A 422 3.66 -13.59 -3.90
CA ILE A 422 4.55 -14.24 -4.88
C ILE A 422 4.43 -15.77 -4.79
N ALA A 423 4.32 -16.32 -3.58
CA ALA A 423 4.13 -17.75 -3.35
C ALA A 423 2.72 -18.26 -3.70
N GLY A 424 1.81 -17.38 -4.13
CA GLY A 424 0.44 -17.73 -4.51
C GLY A 424 -0.45 -18.05 -3.32
N VAL A 425 -0.22 -17.41 -2.18
CA VAL A 425 -1.06 -17.53 -0.98
C VAL A 425 -2.44 -16.90 -1.23
N ASP A 426 -3.48 -17.55 -0.73
CA ASP A 426 -4.88 -17.08 -0.83
C ASP A 426 -5.35 -16.42 0.48
N VAL A 427 -4.91 -16.96 1.62
CA VAL A 427 -5.28 -16.51 2.96
C VAL A 427 -4.05 -16.43 3.86
N VAL A 428 -3.93 -15.34 4.60
CA VAL A 428 -2.89 -15.14 5.62
C VAL A 428 -3.53 -15.14 7.01
N ALA A 429 -3.03 -16.00 7.89
CA ALA A 429 -3.38 -15.97 9.31
C ALA A 429 -2.31 -15.16 10.08
N VAL A 430 -2.76 -14.18 10.86
CA VAL A 430 -1.90 -13.25 11.60
C VAL A 430 -2.22 -13.32 13.10
N PRO A 431 -1.68 -14.31 13.83
CA PRO A 431 -1.67 -14.28 15.29
C PRO A 431 -0.64 -13.23 15.75
N PHE A 432 -1.09 -12.09 16.28
CA PHE A 432 -0.19 -11.02 16.69
C PHE A 432 -0.79 -10.05 17.72
N THR A 433 0.08 -9.28 18.37
CA THR A 433 -0.32 -8.15 19.21
C THR A 433 0.19 -6.86 18.57
N PRO A 434 -0.70 -5.96 18.10
CA PRO A 434 -0.27 -4.70 17.50
C PRO A 434 0.39 -3.80 18.56
N ALA A 435 1.47 -3.14 18.18
CA ALA A 435 2.12 -2.15 19.05
C ALA A 435 1.64 -0.72 18.79
N GLU A 436 1.05 -0.48 17.62
CA GLU A 436 0.59 0.83 17.17
C GLU A 436 -0.74 0.69 16.41
N ASP A 437 -1.62 1.68 16.52
CA ASP A 437 -2.97 1.64 15.96
C ASP A 437 -2.99 1.48 14.42
N TRP A 438 -2.00 2.06 13.75
CA TRP A 438 -1.89 2.00 12.29
C TRP A 438 -1.70 0.56 11.79
N GLU A 439 -1.16 -0.37 12.60
CA GLU A 439 -0.89 -1.74 12.17
C GLU A 439 -2.19 -2.46 11.77
N LEU A 440 -3.28 -2.26 12.53
CA LEU A 440 -4.62 -2.77 12.20
C LEU A 440 -5.40 -1.81 11.28
N ALA A 441 -5.34 -0.51 11.52
CA ALA A 441 -6.18 0.46 10.82
C ALA A 441 -5.76 0.70 9.36
N LEU A 442 -4.46 0.61 9.08
CA LEU A 442 -3.86 0.95 7.79
C LEU A 442 -3.00 -0.20 7.24
N GLY A 443 -2.15 -0.80 8.08
CA GLY A 443 -1.17 -1.81 7.71
C GLY A 443 -1.81 -3.05 7.09
N LEU A 444 -2.51 -3.87 7.88
CA LEU A 444 -3.13 -5.10 7.38
C LEU A 444 -4.16 -4.89 6.25
N PRO A 445 -5.04 -3.86 6.26
CA PRO A 445 -5.91 -3.62 5.11
C PRO A 445 -5.11 -3.27 3.84
N GLU A 446 -4.00 -2.54 3.95
CA GLU A 446 -3.11 -2.30 2.81
C GLU A 446 -2.44 -3.60 2.34
N ARG A 447 -1.98 -4.46 3.25
CA ARG A 447 -1.41 -5.76 2.87
C ARG A 447 -2.40 -6.61 2.09
N ALA A 448 -3.68 -6.57 2.47
CA ALA A 448 -4.74 -7.23 1.72
C ALA A 448 -4.96 -6.57 0.35
N ALA A 449 -4.99 -5.24 0.29
CA ALA A 449 -5.22 -4.46 -0.94
C ALA A 449 -4.09 -4.62 -1.97
N GLU A 450 -2.86 -4.26 -1.59
CA GLU A 450 -1.68 -4.16 -2.46
C GLU A 450 -1.18 -5.51 -2.97
N ASN A 451 -1.58 -6.60 -2.30
CA ASN A 451 -1.18 -7.96 -2.64
C ASN A 451 -2.35 -8.86 -3.03
N ARG A 452 -3.61 -8.42 -2.91
CA ARG A 452 -4.83 -9.25 -3.03
C ARG A 452 -4.73 -10.52 -2.18
N LEU A 453 -4.71 -10.35 -0.86
CA LEU A 453 -4.67 -11.42 0.13
C LEU A 453 -5.86 -11.33 1.08
N ASN A 454 -6.54 -12.44 1.35
CA ASN A 454 -7.47 -12.48 2.48
C ASN A 454 -6.65 -12.55 3.78
N ILE A 455 -7.03 -11.82 4.81
CA ILE A 455 -6.29 -11.78 6.07
C ILE A 455 -7.22 -12.01 7.25
N VAL A 456 -6.81 -12.87 8.19
CA VAL A 456 -7.44 -13.04 9.49
C VAL A 456 -6.46 -12.61 10.58
N ALA A 457 -6.74 -11.49 11.22
CA ALA A 457 -5.91 -10.94 12.28
C ALA A 457 -6.52 -11.28 13.64
N ALA A 458 -5.81 -12.11 14.41
CA ALA A 458 -6.25 -12.50 15.74
C ALA A 458 -5.34 -11.86 16.79
N THR A 459 -5.95 -11.06 17.65
CA THR A 459 -5.27 -10.28 18.70
C THR A 459 -5.73 -10.72 20.09
N PRO A 460 -4.93 -10.52 21.14
CA PRO A 460 -5.31 -10.86 22.51
C PRO A 460 -6.61 -10.19 22.98
N PRO A 461 -7.25 -10.70 24.04
CA PRO A 461 -8.36 -10.02 24.70
C PRO A 461 -7.98 -8.57 25.09
N GLY A 462 -8.91 -7.63 24.91
CA GLY A 462 -8.67 -6.21 25.18
C GLY A 462 -8.10 -5.43 23.99
N VAL A 463 -7.75 -6.10 22.89
CA VAL A 463 -7.30 -5.47 21.65
C VAL A 463 -8.29 -5.78 20.52
N PRO A 464 -8.69 -4.84 19.65
CA PRO A 464 -9.52 -5.16 18.50
C PRO A 464 -8.86 -6.17 17.55
N ALA A 465 -9.67 -6.96 16.86
CA ALA A 465 -9.23 -7.89 15.80
C ALA A 465 -10.00 -7.56 14.51
N ALA A 466 -9.62 -8.17 13.38
CA ALA A 466 -10.32 -7.94 12.12
C ALA A 466 -10.12 -9.06 11.10
N PHE A 467 -11.10 -9.18 10.21
CA PHE A 467 -11.01 -9.94 8.97
C PHE A 467 -10.94 -8.96 7.80
N TYR A 468 -10.09 -9.26 6.83
CA TYR A 468 -9.92 -8.49 5.61
C TYR A 468 -10.21 -9.42 4.43
N ALA A 469 -11.45 -9.37 3.94
CA ALA A 469 -11.92 -10.21 2.85
C ALA A 469 -11.74 -9.49 1.50
N LEU A 470 -11.40 -10.27 0.48
CA LEU A 470 -11.27 -9.76 -0.88
C LEU A 470 -12.64 -9.64 -1.56
N SER A 471 -12.85 -8.51 -2.23
CA SER A 471 -13.97 -8.31 -3.15
C SER A 471 -13.65 -8.90 -4.54
N PRO A 472 -14.64 -9.46 -5.26
CA PRO A 472 -14.52 -9.75 -6.70
C PRO A 472 -14.49 -8.47 -7.55
N ASP A 473 -15.14 -7.41 -7.06
CA ASP A 473 -15.15 -6.07 -7.65
C ASP A 473 -13.82 -5.36 -7.36
N PHE A 474 -12.87 -5.47 -8.30
CA PHE A 474 -11.48 -4.99 -8.15
C PHE A 474 -10.93 -4.30 -9.41
N THR A 475 -11.28 -4.78 -10.61
CA THR A 475 -10.66 -4.32 -11.85
C THR A 475 -11.37 -3.07 -12.42
N LEU A 476 -10.60 -2.06 -12.81
CA LEU A 476 -11.08 -0.76 -13.30
C LEU A 476 -11.65 -0.75 -14.74
N TRP A 477 -11.54 -1.87 -15.45
CA TRP A 477 -11.93 -1.99 -16.87
C TRP A 477 -12.85 -3.18 -17.13
N THR A 478 -13.43 -3.75 -16.07
CA THR A 478 -14.50 -4.74 -16.16
C THR A 478 -15.75 -4.18 -15.52
N ALA A 479 -16.91 -4.73 -15.87
CA ALA A 479 -18.15 -4.35 -15.20
C ALA A 479 -18.08 -4.74 -13.72
N TRP A 480 -18.50 -3.81 -12.85
CA TRP A 480 -18.67 -4.04 -11.43
C TRP A 480 -20.06 -4.65 -11.18
N GLU A 481 -20.15 -5.59 -10.24
CA GLU A 481 -21.41 -6.21 -9.82
C GLU A 481 -22.17 -5.30 -8.84
N GLY A 482 -21.45 -4.69 -7.88
CA GLY A 482 -22.00 -3.73 -6.93
C GLY A 482 -21.92 -2.27 -7.42
N PRO A 483 -22.54 -1.32 -6.70
CA PRO A 483 -22.34 0.10 -6.98
C PRO A 483 -20.88 0.47 -6.73
N PHE A 484 -20.22 1.09 -7.72
CA PHE A 484 -18.87 1.60 -7.54
C PHE A 484 -18.87 2.69 -6.46
N THR A 485 -18.08 2.49 -5.41
CA THR A 485 -17.99 3.39 -4.24
C THR A 485 -16.79 4.33 -4.30
N GLY A 486 -16.05 4.33 -5.40
CA GLY A 486 -14.77 5.00 -5.51
C GLY A 486 -13.62 4.26 -4.85
N ARG A 487 -13.83 3.09 -4.25
CA ARG A 487 -12.75 2.23 -3.72
C ARG A 487 -12.43 1.13 -4.72
N ILE A 488 -11.15 0.86 -4.93
CA ILE A 488 -10.68 -0.10 -5.93
C ILE A 488 -10.12 -1.34 -5.24
N SER A 489 -9.16 -1.16 -4.34
CA SER A 489 -8.35 -2.25 -3.80
C SER A 489 -8.66 -2.53 -2.33
N HIS A 490 -9.28 -1.58 -1.63
CA HIS A 490 -9.60 -1.70 -0.20
C HIS A 490 -10.39 -2.98 0.10
N PRO A 491 -9.96 -3.82 1.06
CA PRO A 491 -10.67 -5.04 1.40
C PRO A 491 -12.02 -4.75 2.07
N VAL A 492 -12.91 -5.73 2.10
CA VAL A 492 -14.07 -5.73 2.98
C VAL A 492 -13.58 -6.03 4.39
N VAL A 493 -13.66 -5.03 5.27
CA VAL A 493 -13.17 -5.14 6.66
C VAL A 493 -14.31 -5.48 7.60
N THR A 494 -14.19 -6.62 8.27
CA THR A 494 -15.07 -7.00 9.38
C THR A 494 -14.30 -6.84 10.68
N GLY A 495 -14.54 -5.73 11.37
CA GLY A 495 -13.95 -5.47 12.68
C GLY A 495 -14.52 -6.38 13.76
N VAL A 496 -13.70 -6.73 14.74
CA VAL A 496 -14.07 -7.53 15.91
C VAL A 496 -13.73 -6.74 17.17
N ALA A 497 -14.73 -6.56 18.04
CA ALA A 497 -14.58 -5.82 19.28
C ALA A 497 -13.49 -6.44 20.18
N ALA A 498 -12.87 -5.60 21.00
CA ALA A 498 -11.76 -5.98 21.89
C ALA A 498 -12.14 -7.06 22.92
N ASP A 499 -13.40 -7.11 23.32
CA ASP A 499 -13.98 -8.00 24.31
C ASP A 499 -14.72 -9.21 23.70
N ALA A 500 -14.91 -9.23 22.38
CA ALA A 500 -15.56 -10.36 21.71
C ALA A 500 -14.70 -11.64 21.86
N PRO A 501 -15.25 -12.73 22.43
CA PRO A 501 -14.50 -13.97 22.67
C PRO A 501 -14.31 -14.79 21.39
N ALA A 502 -15.20 -14.63 20.42
CA ALA A 502 -15.05 -15.21 19.10
C ALA A 502 -15.84 -14.39 18.08
N ALA A 503 -15.44 -14.48 16.82
CA ALA A 503 -16.16 -13.90 15.69
C ALA A 503 -15.93 -14.74 14.44
N THR A 504 -16.83 -14.64 13.47
CA THR A 504 -16.68 -15.30 12.16
C THR A 504 -16.87 -14.30 11.03
N ALA A 505 -16.17 -14.50 9.93
CA ALA A 505 -16.40 -13.78 8.68
C ALA A 505 -16.26 -14.71 7.48
N VAL A 506 -16.81 -14.29 6.35
CA VAL A 506 -16.61 -14.98 5.06
C VAL A 506 -15.48 -14.30 4.32
N LEU A 507 -14.50 -15.10 3.90
CA LEU A 507 -13.39 -14.72 3.04
C LEU A 507 -13.63 -15.30 1.64
N ALA A 508 -12.93 -14.76 0.64
CA ALA A 508 -13.02 -15.23 -0.74
C ALA A 508 -11.62 -15.61 -1.27
N PRO A 509 -11.09 -16.80 -0.92
CA PRO A 509 -9.76 -17.26 -1.34
C PRO A 509 -9.52 -17.15 -2.85
N ALA A 510 -10.48 -17.54 -3.68
CA ALA A 510 -10.38 -17.47 -5.14
C ALA A 510 -10.11 -16.06 -5.69
N GLN A 511 -10.56 -15.01 -4.98
CA GLN A 511 -10.36 -13.61 -5.37
C GLN A 511 -8.92 -13.11 -5.15
N SER A 512 -8.07 -13.91 -4.50
CA SER A 512 -6.63 -13.66 -4.45
C SER A 512 -6.01 -13.75 -5.86
N ARG A 513 -6.65 -14.47 -6.78
CA ARG A 513 -5.97 -14.89 -8.02
C ARG A 513 -5.85 -13.78 -9.04
N ASN A 514 -6.85 -12.91 -9.11
CA ASN A 514 -6.84 -11.75 -9.95
C ASN A 514 -5.95 -10.67 -9.32
N LYS A 515 -4.85 -10.32 -9.97
CA LYS A 515 -3.95 -9.23 -9.56
C LYS A 515 -4.03 -8.02 -10.52
N LEU A 516 -4.88 -8.11 -11.55
CA LEU A 516 -5.07 -7.08 -12.58
C LEU A 516 -5.97 -5.93 -12.07
N VAL A 517 -5.36 -4.82 -11.67
CA VAL A 517 -6.07 -3.59 -11.26
C VAL A 517 -6.69 -2.91 -12.46
N SER A 518 -5.90 -2.79 -13.52
CA SER A 518 -6.20 -1.94 -14.66
C SER A 518 -5.55 -2.52 -15.91
N ARG A 519 -5.92 -2.04 -17.10
CA ARG A 519 -5.33 -2.51 -18.36
C ARG A 519 -3.81 -2.40 -18.31
N GLY A 520 -3.12 -3.52 -18.50
CA GLY A 520 -1.65 -3.61 -18.45
C GLY A 520 -1.04 -3.31 -17.07
N THR A 521 -1.84 -3.36 -16.00
CA THR A 521 -1.41 -2.99 -14.64
C THR A 521 -1.79 -4.09 -13.67
N ASP A 522 -0.79 -4.87 -13.28
CA ASP A 522 -0.91 -5.98 -12.35
C ASP A 522 -0.16 -5.66 -11.04
N LEU A 523 -0.78 -5.90 -9.89
CA LEU A 523 -0.18 -5.61 -8.57
C LEU A 523 1.10 -6.38 -8.31
N LEU A 524 1.30 -7.52 -8.97
CA LEU A 524 2.38 -8.46 -8.71
C LEU A 524 3.29 -8.63 -9.94
N ASP A 525 2.72 -8.76 -11.14
CA ASP A 525 3.52 -8.91 -12.35
C ASP A 525 4.02 -7.57 -12.90
N GLY A 526 3.32 -6.46 -12.58
CA GLY A 526 3.66 -5.11 -13.03
C GLY A 526 4.65 -4.36 -12.14
N ARG A 527 5.16 -5.00 -11.09
CA ARG A 527 6.05 -4.40 -10.07
C ARG A 527 7.47 -4.14 -10.62
N PRO A 528 8.19 -3.12 -10.12
CA PRO A 528 9.53 -2.76 -10.60
C PRO A 528 10.61 -3.67 -9.99
N TRP A 529 10.50 -4.99 -10.20
CA TRP A 529 11.31 -6.00 -9.52
C TRP A 529 12.83 -5.87 -9.77
N GLN A 530 13.26 -5.21 -10.84
CA GLN A 530 14.68 -4.90 -11.09
C GLN A 530 15.21 -3.74 -10.23
N LEU A 531 14.33 -2.94 -9.65
CA LEU A 531 14.66 -1.68 -8.98
C LEU A 531 14.50 -1.77 -7.45
N VAL A 532 14.36 -2.97 -6.91
CA VAL A 532 14.12 -3.22 -5.46
C VAL A 532 15.39 -3.53 -4.67
N ASP A 533 16.57 -3.22 -5.19
CA ASP A 533 17.86 -3.49 -4.53
C ASP A 533 17.93 -2.98 -3.08
N ALA A 534 17.31 -1.83 -2.79
CA ALA A 534 17.27 -1.30 -1.42
C ALA A 534 16.48 -2.22 -0.47
N LEU A 535 15.50 -2.96 -0.98
CA LEU A 535 14.71 -3.90 -0.18
C LEU A 535 15.51 -5.17 0.10
N THR A 536 16.28 -5.68 -0.87
CA THR A 536 16.89 -7.02 -0.80
C THR A 536 18.30 -7.06 -0.21
N ARG A 537 18.90 -5.89 0.05
CA ARG A 537 20.24 -5.76 0.65
C ARG A 537 20.23 -5.74 2.17
#